data_AF-A0A2K5BYD6-F1
#
_entry.id   AF-A0A2K5BYD6-F1
#
_cell.length_a   1.000
_cell.length_b   1.000
_cell.length_c   1.000
_cell.angle_alpha   90.00
_cell.angle_beta   90.00
_cell.angle_gamma   90.00
#
_symmetry.space_group_name_H-M   'P 1'
#
loop_
_entity.id
_entity.type
_entity.pdbx_description
1 polymer ?
#
loop_
_entity_poly.entity_id
_entity_poly.type
_entity_poly.pdbx_seq_one_letter_code
_entity_poly.pdbx_strand_id
1 'polypeptide(L)'
;KPSVFVMKNGTNVACLVKDFYPKNISINLKSSKKITEFDPAIVVSPSGKYNAVKLGQYEDSNSVTCSVQHDNTIVHSTDFELKTNSSGRPYLASRG
;
A
#
# COMPACT_ATOMS: atom_id res chain seq x y z
N LYS A 1 -1.65 -14.40 -2.82
CA LYS A 1 -0.74 -13.26 -3.05
C LYS A 1 -1.56 -11.97 -3.13
N PRO A 2 -1.38 -11.01 -2.20
CA PRO A 2 -2.07 -9.71 -2.22
C PRO A 2 -1.65 -8.84 -3.40
N SER A 3 -2.52 -7.89 -3.79
CA SER A 3 -2.11 -6.71 -4.56
C SER A 3 -1.78 -5.57 -3.62
N VAL A 4 -0.65 -4.89 -3.81
CA VAL A 4 -0.13 -3.85 -2.90
C VAL A 4 0.03 -2.54 -3.66
N PHE A 5 -0.52 -1.46 -3.12
CA PHE A 5 -0.50 -0.13 -3.72
C PHE A 5 -0.07 0.91 -2.69
N VAL A 6 0.68 1.92 -3.13
CA VAL A 6 1.06 3.06 -2.29
C VAL A 6 0.46 4.33 -2.86
N MET A 7 -0.27 5.06 -2.01
CA MET A 7 -0.82 6.37 -2.32
C MET A 7 -0.13 7.41 -1.45
N LYS A 8 0.16 8.59 -2.04
CA LYS A 8 0.89 9.67 -1.37
C LYS A 8 0.11 10.97 -1.55
N ASN A 9 -0.04 11.76 -0.48
CA ASN A 9 -0.64 13.08 -0.50
C ASN A 9 0.07 14.01 0.50
N GLY A 10 0.99 14.82 0.00
CA GLY A 10 1.90 15.60 0.85
C GLY A 10 2.77 14.67 1.71
N THR A 11 2.73 14.85 3.02
CA THR A 11 3.43 14.01 3.99
C THR A 11 2.68 12.72 4.34
N ASN A 12 1.42 12.59 3.93
CA ASN A 12 0.59 11.42 4.22
C ASN A 12 0.81 10.31 3.19
N VAL A 13 0.96 9.09 3.67
CA VAL A 13 1.12 7.89 2.84
C VAL A 13 0.15 6.81 3.30
N ALA A 14 -0.47 6.15 2.33
CA ALA A 14 -1.32 4.98 2.55
C ALA A 14 -0.76 3.78 1.78
N CYS A 15 -0.62 2.64 2.45
CA CYS A 15 -0.43 1.35 1.78
C CYS A 15 -1.75 0.58 1.77
N LEU A 16 -2.29 0.39 0.58
CA LEU A 16 -3.51 -0.38 0.33
C LEU A 16 -3.14 -1.80 -0.09
N VAL A 17 -3.75 -2.78 0.57
CA VAL A 17 -3.56 -4.20 0.28
C VAL A 17 -4.91 -4.81 -0.07
N LYS A 18 -5.01 -5.44 -1.23
CA LYS A 18 -6.28 -5.99 -1.74
C LYS A 18 -6.27 -7.50 -1.92
N ASP A 19 -7.44 -8.09 -1.73
CA ASP A 19 -7.80 -9.47 -2.06
C ASP A 19 -6.84 -10.54 -1.53
N PHE A 20 -6.53 -10.49 -0.22
CA PHE A 20 -5.68 -11.47 0.44
C PHE A 20 -6.45 -12.41 1.36
N TYR A 21 -5.92 -13.62 1.51
CA TYR A 21 -6.40 -14.65 2.43
C TYR A 21 -5.25 -15.63 2.71
N PRO A 22 -4.96 -16.02 3.96
CA PRO A 22 -5.75 -15.80 5.19
C PRO A 22 -5.62 -14.38 5.78
N LYS A 23 -6.38 -14.08 6.84
CA LYS A 23 -6.45 -12.74 7.49
C LYS A 23 -5.11 -12.23 8.03
N ASN A 24 -4.24 -13.13 8.47
CA ASN A 24 -2.97 -12.75 9.10
C ASN A 24 -2.03 -12.09 8.07
N ILE A 25 -1.61 -10.85 8.33
CA ILE A 25 -0.81 -10.04 7.41
C ILE A 25 0.08 -9.05 8.17
N SER A 26 1.27 -8.77 7.65
CA SER A 26 2.15 -7.72 8.17
C SER A 26 2.42 -6.69 7.07
N ILE A 27 2.07 -5.43 7.35
CA ILE A 27 2.21 -4.30 6.41
C ILE A 27 3.28 -3.35 6.94
N ASN A 28 4.36 -3.22 6.18
CA ASN A 28 5.52 -2.42 6.54
C ASN A 28 5.71 -1.27 5.56
N LEU A 29 5.52 -0.05 6.06
CA LEU A 29 5.91 1.18 5.38
C LEU A 29 7.36 1.51 5.80
N LYS A 30 8.29 1.53 4.85
CA LYS A 30 9.71 1.77 5.12
C LYS A 30 10.09 3.17 4.64
N SER A 31 10.60 3.99 5.55
CA SER A 31 11.23 5.30 5.29
C SER A 31 12.18 5.65 6.44
N SER A 32 13.20 6.45 6.15
CA SER A 32 14.18 6.93 7.13
C SER A 32 13.63 8.03 8.04
N LYS A 33 12.54 8.69 7.65
CA LYS A 33 12.00 9.89 8.33
C LYS A 33 10.51 9.74 8.64
N LYS A 34 10.21 8.76 9.51
CA LYS A 34 8.85 8.51 10.02
C LYS A 34 8.47 9.56 11.06
N ILE A 35 7.30 10.19 10.87
CA ILE A 35 6.69 11.08 11.86
C ILE A 35 5.71 10.27 12.72
N THR A 36 4.76 9.59 12.07
CA THR A 36 3.77 8.73 12.75
C THR A 36 3.30 7.59 11.85
N GLU A 37 2.87 6.49 12.44
CA GLU A 37 2.17 5.40 11.76
C GLU A 37 0.98 4.94 12.58
N PHE A 38 -0.06 4.52 11.88
CA PHE A 38 -1.27 3.99 12.47
C PHE A 38 -1.35 2.48 12.26
N ASP A 39 -2.09 1.81 13.15
CA ASP A 39 -2.39 0.40 12.99
C ASP A 39 -3.20 0.14 11.71
N PRO A 40 -2.98 -1.01 11.04
CA PRO A 40 -3.69 -1.33 9.82
C PRO A 40 -5.16 -1.63 10.09
N ALA A 41 -6.05 -0.98 9.34
CA ALA A 41 -7.46 -1.32 9.32
C ALA A 41 -7.69 -2.46 8.32
N ILE A 42 -8.37 -3.54 8.74
CA ILE A 42 -8.66 -4.72 7.91
C ILE A 42 -10.17 -4.87 7.76
N VAL A 43 -10.64 -5.05 6.53
CA VAL A 43 -12.05 -5.22 6.18
C VAL A 43 -12.25 -6.44 5.28
N VAL A 44 -13.44 -7.03 5.33
CA VAL A 44 -13.82 -8.15 4.43
C VAL A 44 -14.31 -7.57 3.10
N SER A 45 -13.83 -8.11 1.98
CA SER A 45 -14.28 -7.75 0.64
C SER A 45 -15.56 -8.53 0.27
N PRO A 46 -16.37 -8.05 -0.70
CA PRO A 46 -17.50 -8.82 -1.23
C PRO A 46 -17.11 -10.18 -1.82
N SER A 47 -15.84 -10.37 -2.21
CA SER A 47 -15.30 -11.64 -2.68
C SER A 47 -15.01 -12.66 -1.56
N GLY A 48 -15.27 -12.30 -0.29
CA GLY A 48 -14.99 -13.14 0.89
C GLY A 48 -13.53 -13.15 1.32
N LYS A 49 -12.68 -12.31 0.70
CA LYS A 49 -11.27 -12.12 1.06
C LYS A 49 -11.12 -10.91 1.99
N TYR A 50 -9.89 -10.56 2.34
CA TYR A 50 -9.58 -9.38 3.14
C TYR A 50 -8.93 -8.28 2.30
N ASN A 51 -9.23 -7.04 2.66
CA ASN A 51 -8.51 -5.85 2.26
C ASN A 51 -7.96 -5.16 3.50
N ALA A 52 -6.85 -4.43 3.36
CA ALA A 52 -6.25 -3.70 4.47
C ALA A 52 -5.68 -2.35 4.02
N VAL A 53 -5.68 -1.38 4.92
CA VAL A 53 -5.03 -0.08 4.72
C VAL A 53 -4.17 0.24 5.93
N LYS A 54 -2.90 0.57 5.70
CA LYS A 54 -2.02 1.15 6.72
C LYS A 54 -1.68 2.58 6.34
N LEU A 55 -1.87 3.51 7.28
CA LEU A 55 -1.59 4.93 7.10
C LEU A 55 -0.34 5.34 7.89
N GLY A 56 0.39 6.31 7.37
CA GLY A 56 1.49 6.95 8.09
C GLY A 56 1.79 8.34 7.54
N GLN A 57 2.54 9.11 8.32
CA GLN A 57 3.04 10.42 7.95
C GLN A 57 4.57 10.41 7.97
N TYR A 58 5.17 10.97 6.93
CA TYR A 58 6.60 10.95 6.69
C TYR A 58 7.06 12.33 6.22
N GLU A 59 8.27 12.75 6.63
CA GLU A 59 8.84 14.02 6.16
C GLU A 59 9.08 14.00 4.64
N ASP A 60 9.53 12.84 4.15
CA ASP A 60 9.70 12.56 2.74
C ASP A 60 8.83 11.36 2.35
N SER A 61 7.63 11.66 1.84
CA SER A 61 6.72 10.63 1.36
C SER A 61 7.24 9.94 0.09
N ASN A 62 8.12 10.58 -0.69
CA ASN A 62 8.62 10.02 -1.95
C ASN A 62 9.56 8.84 -1.72
N SER A 63 10.35 8.83 -0.65
CA SER A 63 11.18 7.67 -0.26
C SER A 63 10.40 6.51 0.36
N VAL A 64 9.11 6.70 0.70
CA VAL A 64 8.32 5.65 1.33
C VAL A 64 8.03 4.52 0.33
N THR A 65 8.39 3.31 0.76
CA THR A 65 8.05 2.05 0.08
C THR A 65 7.13 1.21 0.97
N CYS A 66 6.24 0.42 0.36
CA CYS A 66 5.45 -0.56 1.11
C CYS A 66 5.86 -1.99 0.76
N SER A 67 6.05 -2.80 1.80
CA SER A 67 6.25 -4.24 1.70
C SER A 67 5.23 -4.96 2.57
N VAL A 68 4.66 -6.02 2.05
CA VAL A 68 3.61 -6.81 2.70
C VAL A 68 4.11 -8.23 2.82
N GLN A 69 4.17 -8.74 4.05
CA GLN A 69 4.41 -10.15 4.31
C GLN A 69 3.08 -10.85 4.53
N HIS A 70 2.81 -11.85 3.71
CA HIS A 70 1.56 -12.60 3.72
C HIS A 70 1.84 -14.04 3.26
N ASP A 71 1.41 -15.02 4.07
CA ASP A 71 1.55 -16.45 3.75
C ASP A 71 2.98 -16.84 3.33
N ASN A 72 3.97 -16.43 4.14
CA ASN A 72 5.40 -16.62 3.91
C ASN A 72 5.97 -15.99 2.61
N THR A 73 5.20 -15.15 1.93
CA THR A 73 5.64 -14.38 0.76
C THR A 73 5.75 -12.89 1.08
N ILE A 74 6.68 -12.21 0.42
CA ILE A 74 6.83 -10.75 0.50
C ILE A 74 6.39 -10.16 -0.84
N VAL A 75 5.50 -9.16 -0.80
CA VAL A 75 5.01 -8.41 -1.96
C VAL A 75 5.34 -6.94 -1.79
N HIS A 76 5.88 -6.30 -2.84
CA HIS A 76 6.30 -4.90 -2.82
C HIS A 76 5.33 -4.02 -3.61
N SER A 77 5.22 -2.76 -3.22
CA SER A 77 4.37 -1.78 -3.91
C SER A 77 4.89 -1.33 -5.27
N THR A 78 6.13 -1.64 -5.62
CA THR A 78 6.81 -1.22 -6.85
C THR A 78 6.21 -1.83 -8.12
N ASP A 79 5.26 -2.74 -7.98
CA ASP A 79 4.61 -3.43 -9.09
C ASP A 79 3.58 -2.53 -9.82
N PHE A 80 3.15 -1.41 -9.21
CA PHE A 80 2.19 -0.48 -9.81
C PHE A 80 2.47 0.98 -9.43
N GLU A 81 2.62 1.86 -10.43
CA GLU A 81 2.68 3.31 -10.23
C GLU A 81 1.32 3.97 -10.51
N LEU A 82 0.94 4.93 -9.67
CA LEU A 82 -0.13 5.87 -9.96
C LEU A 82 0.40 6.91 -10.96
N LYS A 83 -0.06 6.82 -12.21
CA LYS A 83 0.19 7.81 -13.25
C LYS A 83 -1.06 8.63 -13.48
N THR A 84 -0.91 9.89 -13.88
CA THR A 84 -2.04 10.73 -14.31
C THR A 84 -2.10 10.76 -15.83
N ASN A 85 -3.28 10.55 -16.39
CA ASN A 85 -3.47 10.69 -17.83
C ASN A 85 -3.53 12.19 -18.22
N SER A 86 -3.63 12.48 -19.53
CA SER A 86 -3.72 13.86 -20.05
C SER A 86 -4.92 14.65 -19.51
N SER A 87 -5.95 13.97 -19.00
CA SER A 87 -7.13 14.58 -18.34
C SER A 87 -6.96 14.74 -16.82
N GLY A 88 -5.76 14.51 -16.28
CA GLY A 88 -5.48 14.58 -14.85
C GLY A 88 -6.07 13.43 -14.02
N ARG A 89 -6.68 12.42 -14.67
CA ARG A 89 -7.25 11.28 -13.95
C ARG A 89 -6.14 10.29 -13.56
N PRO A 90 -6.07 9.90 -12.28
CA PRO A 90 -5.13 8.88 -11.85
C PRO A 90 -5.52 7.52 -12.46
N TYR A 91 -4.51 6.79 -12.94
CA TYR A 91 -4.61 5.41 -13.42
C TYR A 91 -3.42 4.59 -12.93
N LEU A 92 -3.59 3.28 -12.82
CA LEU A 92 -2.55 2.34 -12.41
C LEU A 92 -1.79 1.84 -13.64
N ALA A 93 -0.48 1.97 -13.63
CA ALA A 93 0.41 1.41 -14.65
C ALA A 93 1.36 0.39 -14.01
N SER A 94 1.44 -0.82 -14.56
CA SER A 94 2.49 -1.77 -14.20
C SER A 94 3.84 -1.30 -14.74
N ARG A 95 4.92 -1.47 -13.95
CA ARG A 95 6.28 -1.40 -14.50
C ARG A 95 6.52 -2.67 -15.31
N GLY A 96 6.82 -2.52 -16.61
CA GLY A 96 7.18 -3.61 -17.52
C GLY A 96 8.56 -4.17 -17.25
#